data_AF-A0A7R9W9X0-F1
#
_entry.id   AF-A0A7R9W9X0-F1
#
_cell.length_a   1.000
_cell.length_b   1.000
_cell.length_c   1.000
_cell.angle_alpha   90.00
_cell.angle_beta   90.00
_cell.angle_gamma   90.00
#
_symmetry.space_group_name_H-M   'P 1'
#
loop_
_entity.id
_entity.type
_entity.pdbx_description
1 polymer ?
#
loop_
_entity_poly.entity_id
_entity_poly.type
_entity_poly.pdbx_seq_one_letter_code
_entity_poly.pdbx_strand_id
1 'polypeptide(L)'
;MLRLHFYRFMLVPAFLLIAVCNTAIAFQIPYPQLSSVRTHTSGHLCPPRHAIRRSLSDRIHNEKSGVAIGMANTDTSPTANDSRWEPLSLQAKILLPLSIIFAVYVLLLLPSGFALGDPLWGGSAVMGTLPYEYIAFFMVLLLPRAYKYGAFATPDADEKPTLSNTAAPLAFAVTLLGAHWIGAYQHALMGQAALFPNIFFAIRLLATALVGASGLELGKSYDRVTEPDALITTGPYSMVRNPIYTSYLLLFGSTLLTLQCYAPLAVLLVVTAYYYSQRIGEEEKILQETFGKDFEQYKEQVPWRVLPFLY
;
A
#
# COMPACT_ATOMS: atom_id res chain seq x y z
N MET A 1 2.96 -21.49 8.49
CA MET A 1 1.80 -21.31 7.59
C MET A 1 0.99 -20.08 8.04
N LEU A 2 1.56 -18.88 7.86
CA LEU A 2 0.85 -17.62 8.06
C LEU A 2 1.11 -16.80 6.79
N ARG A 3 0.18 -16.85 5.82
CA ARG A 3 0.26 -16.09 4.57
C ARG A 3 -0.55 -14.79 4.67
N LEU A 4 -0.12 -13.81 3.90
CA LEU A 4 -0.23 -12.38 4.13
C LEU A 4 -1.53 -11.78 3.57
N HIS A 5 -2.35 -11.23 4.46
CA HIS A 5 -3.68 -10.68 4.13
C HIS A 5 -3.67 -9.16 3.87
N PHE A 6 -2.56 -8.67 3.31
CA PHE A 6 -2.17 -7.27 3.41
C PHE A 6 -2.94 -6.33 2.45
N TYR A 7 -3.30 -6.80 1.25
CA TYR A 7 -3.72 -5.92 0.14
C TYR A 7 -5.14 -5.47 0.13
N ARG A 8 -6.03 -6.24 0.74
CA ARG A 8 -7.45 -6.12 0.42
C ARG A 8 -8.08 -4.83 0.90
N PHE A 9 -7.40 -3.92 1.64
CA PHE A 9 -8.15 -3.04 2.57
C PHE A 9 -7.70 -1.60 2.82
N MET A 10 -6.40 -1.28 2.79
CA MET A 10 -5.98 0.13 2.96
C MET A 10 -6.38 1.00 1.77
N LEU A 11 -6.69 0.37 0.63
CA LEU A 11 -7.17 1.03 -0.57
C LEU A 11 -8.65 0.78 -0.86
N VAL A 12 -9.48 0.12 -0.03
CA VAL A 12 -10.81 -0.38 -0.47
C VAL A 12 -11.79 0.61 -1.06
N PRO A 13 -11.87 1.90 -0.68
CA PRO A 13 -12.70 2.82 -1.45
C PRO A 13 -12.16 2.96 -2.88
N ALA A 14 -10.83 3.11 -3.01
CA ALA A 14 -10.14 3.14 -4.29
C ALA A 14 -10.14 1.75 -4.97
N PHE A 15 -10.08 0.63 -4.26
CA PHE A 15 -9.98 -0.73 -4.78
C PHE A 15 -11.32 -1.43 -4.97
N LEU A 16 -12.44 -1.03 -4.37
CA LEU A 16 -13.75 -1.51 -4.83
C LEU A 16 -14.03 -0.88 -6.21
N LEU A 17 -13.65 0.39 -6.39
CA LEU A 17 -13.80 1.13 -7.65
C LEU A 17 -12.69 0.78 -8.67
N ILE A 18 -11.44 0.58 -8.24
CA ILE A 18 -10.33 0.06 -9.05
C ILE A 18 -10.52 -1.43 -9.30
N ALA A 19 -11.09 -2.24 -8.40
CA ALA A 19 -11.42 -3.65 -8.70
C ALA A 19 -12.61 -3.74 -9.64
N VAL A 20 -13.59 -2.84 -9.59
CA VAL A 20 -14.61 -2.69 -10.65
C VAL A 20 -13.97 -2.28 -11.98
N CYS A 21 -12.97 -1.39 -11.99
CA CYS A 21 -12.20 -1.08 -13.20
C CYS A 21 -11.25 -2.21 -13.65
N ASN A 22 -10.62 -2.95 -12.72
CA ASN A 22 -9.68 -4.03 -13.01
C ASN A 22 -10.41 -5.32 -13.40
N THR A 23 -11.63 -5.57 -12.91
CA THR A 23 -12.47 -6.66 -13.43
C THR A 23 -12.95 -6.37 -14.85
N ALA A 24 -13.16 -5.10 -15.22
CA ALA A 24 -13.40 -4.72 -16.60
C ALA A 24 -12.16 -4.95 -17.50
N ILE A 25 -10.94 -4.69 -16.99
CA ILE A 25 -9.68 -4.94 -17.72
C ILE A 25 -9.36 -6.45 -17.82
N ALA A 26 -9.61 -7.22 -16.77
CA ALA A 26 -9.45 -8.68 -16.76
C ALA A 26 -10.37 -9.39 -17.76
N PHE A 27 -11.46 -8.75 -18.19
CA PHE A 27 -12.35 -9.24 -19.24
C PHE A 27 -11.87 -8.97 -20.67
N GLN A 28 -10.78 -8.21 -20.86
CA GLN A 28 -10.27 -7.81 -22.18
C GLN A 28 -8.89 -8.35 -22.54
N ILE A 29 -8.25 -9.12 -21.64
CA ILE A 29 -7.00 -9.82 -21.94
C ILE A 29 -7.29 -11.32 -22.05
N PRO A 30 -7.44 -11.88 -23.25
CA PRO A 30 -7.46 -13.33 -23.42
C PRO A 30 -6.08 -13.88 -23.06
N TYR A 31 -5.96 -14.57 -21.93
CA TYR A 31 -4.79 -15.40 -21.65
C TYR A 31 -4.70 -16.50 -22.71
N PRO A 32 -3.61 -16.62 -23.48
CA PRO A 32 -3.41 -17.79 -24.31
C PRO A 32 -3.27 -19.01 -23.40
N GLN A 33 -4.19 -19.96 -23.56
CA GLN A 33 -4.11 -21.29 -22.97
C GLN A 33 -2.82 -21.95 -23.48
N LEU A 34 -1.76 -21.94 -22.68
CA LEU A 34 -0.60 -22.80 -22.92
C LEU A 34 -1.06 -24.24 -22.68
N SER A 35 -1.45 -24.89 -23.77
CA SER A 35 -1.73 -26.31 -23.82
C SER A 35 -0.51 -27.07 -23.32
N SER A 36 -0.76 -28.03 -22.43
CA SER A 36 0.24 -28.91 -21.86
C SER A 36 1.01 -29.65 -22.96
N VAL A 37 2.24 -29.24 -23.22
CA VAL A 37 3.19 -30.05 -23.99
C VAL A 37 3.65 -31.18 -23.08
N ARG A 38 2.97 -32.32 -23.23
CA ARG A 38 3.28 -33.59 -22.59
C ARG A 38 4.50 -34.18 -23.30
N THR A 39 5.71 -33.98 -22.78
CA THR A 39 6.88 -34.73 -23.23
C THR A 39 6.99 -36.03 -22.44
N HIS A 40 6.62 -37.12 -23.11
CA HIS A 40 7.08 -38.46 -22.77
C HIS A 40 8.60 -38.50 -22.94
N THR A 41 9.35 -38.76 -21.88
CA THR A 41 10.62 -39.50 -21.99
C THR A 41 10.82 -40.39 -20.77
N SER A 42 11.22 -41.61 -21.10
CA SER A 42 11.44 -42.81 -20.33
C SER A 42 12.52 -42.68 -19.25
N GLY A 43 12.42 -43.55 -18.25
CA GLY A 43 13.14 -43.46 -16.99
C GLY A 43 14.66 -43.57 -17.06
N HIS A 44 15.30 -42.94 -16.08
CA HIS A 44 16.55 -43.41 -15.49
C HIS A 44 16.57 -43.03 -14.00
N LEU A 45 17.00 -43.99 -13.20
CA LEU A 45 17.05 -43.96 -11.74
C LEU A 45 17.94 -42.83 -11.20
N CYS A 46 17.48 -42.24 -10.09
CA CYS A 46 18.21 -41.30 -9.24
C CYS A 46 19.32 -42.03 -8.46
N PRO A 47 20.57 -41.52 -8.39
CA PRO A 47 21.54 -42.00 -7.41
C PRO A 47 21.51 -41.14 -6.12
N PRO A 48 21.90 -41.71 -4.96
CA PRO A 48 21.59 -41.17 -3.65
C PRO A 48 22.51 -40.02 -3.20
N ARG A 49 21.99 -39.25 -2.24
CA ARG A 49 22.63 -38.14 -1.51
C ARG A 49 23.90 -38.60 -0.76
N HIS A 50 25.07 -38.62 -1.41
CA HIS A 50 26.37 -38.66 -0.72
C HIS A 50 27.55 -38.09 -1.54
N ALA A 51 27.31 -37.11 -2.43
CA ALA A 51 28.35 -36.52 -3.28
C ALA A 51 28.54 -35.00 -3.12
N ILE A 52 28.23 -34.43 -1.94
CA ILE A 52 28.49 -33.01 -1.63
C ILE A 52 29.40 -32.94 -0.41
N ARG A 53 30.66 -33.41 -0.55
CA ARG A 53 31.72 -33.14 0.45
C ARG A 53 33.15 -33.28 -0.07
N ARG A 54 33.39 -33.14 -1.38
CA ARG A 54 34.73 -33.21 -1.99
C ARG A 54 34.97 -32.21 -3.13
N SER A 55 34.56 -30.95 -2.99
CA SER A 55 35.03 -29.90 -3.93
C SER A 55 35.42 -28.57 -3.28
N LEU A 56 35.53 -28.53 -1.95
CA LEU A 56 35.98 -27.35 -1.21
C LEU A 56 37.46 -27.42 -0.77
N SER A 57 38.16 -28.53 -1.06
CA SER A 57 39.57 -28.73 -0.67
C SER A 57 40.59 -28.34 -1.76
N ASP A 58 40.17 -28.18 -3.02
CA ASP A 58 41.11 -27.97 -4.14
C ASP A 58 41.26 -26.50 -4.55
N ARG A 59 40.59 -25.57 -3.85
CA ARG A 59 40.58 -24.14 -4.19
C ARG A 59 41.63 -23.28 -3.46
N ILE A 60 42.55 -23.89 -2.71
CA ILE A 60 43.58 -23.16 -1.93
C ILE A 60 45.02 -23.41 -2.46
N HIS A 61 45.20 -24.08 -3.60
CA HIS A 61 46.54 -24.42 -4.10
C HIS A 61 46.85 -24.02 -5.55
N ASN A 62 46.26 -22.95 -6.06
CA ASN A 62 46.72 -22.41 -7.34
C ASN A 62 46.69 -20.87 -7.41
N GLU A 63 47.43 -20.23 -6.52
CA GLU A 63 48.00 -18.90 -6.76
C GLU A 63 49.49 -19.08 -7.05
N LYS A 64 49.84 -19.19 -8.33
CA LYS A 64 51.12 -18.76 -8.92
C LYS A 64 51.22 -19.30 -10.35
N SER A 65 50.98 -18.41 -11.32
CA SER A 65 51.61 -18.34 -12.65
C SER A 65 50.59 -18.03 -13.76
N GLY A 66 50.98 -17.12 -14.65
CA GLY A 66 50.55 -17.17 -16.06
C GLY A 66 49.39 -16.28 -16.45
N VAL A 67 49.73 -15.18 -17.12
CA VAL A 67 48.87 -14.47 -18.07
C VAL A 67 48.34 -15.46 -19.12
N ALA A 68 47.02 -15.56 -19.27
CA ALA A 68 46.39 -16.11 -20.46
C ALA A 68 45.05 -15.42 -20.74
N ILE A 69 45.00 -14.78 -21.90
CA ILE A 69 43.82 -14.17 -22.51
C ILE A 69 42.87 -15.30 -22.92
N GLY A 70 41.64 -15.26 -22.42
CA GLY A 70 40.60 -16.23 -22.79
C GLY A 70 39.22 -15.60 -22.63
N MET A 71 38.55 -15.40 -23.77
CA MET A 71 37.18 -14.90 -23.88
C MET A 71 36.25 -15.70 -22.96
N ALA A 72 35.58 -15.02 -22.03
CA ALA A 72 34.55 -15.60 -21.17
C ALA A 72 33.20 -14.95 -21.49
N ASN A 73 32.27 -15.78 -21.93
CA ASN A 73 30.87 -15.49 -22.21
C ASN A 73 30.24 -14.54 -21.19
N THR A 74 29.64 -13.47 -21.68
CA THR A 74 28.57 -12.76 -20.98
C THR A 74 27.28 -13.58 -21.09
N ASP A 75 27.21 -14.69 -20.37
CA ASP A 75 25.93 -15.37 -20.10
C ASP A 75 25.26 -14.69 -18.90
N THR A 76 24.77 -13.46 -19.11
CA THR A 76 23.77 -12.86 -18.22
C THR A 76 22.42 -13.51 -18.51
N SER A 77 22.25 -14.76 -18.06
CA SER A 77 20.91 -15.31 -17.88
C SER A 77 20.23 -14.51 -16.76
N PRO A 78 19.02 -13.95 -16.98
CA PRO A 78 18.33 -13.25 -15.92
C PRO A 78 17.99 -14.27 -14.84
N THR A 79 18.52 -14.06 -13.63
CA THR A 79 18.11 -14.83 -12.45
C THR A 79 16.59 -14.73 -12.34
N ALA A 80 15.92 -15.86 -12.13
CA ALA A 80 14.46 -16.03 -12.09
C ALA A 80 13.71 -15.22 -11.01
N ASN A 81 14.35 -14.22 -10.38
CA ASN A 81 13.81 -13.39 -9.31
C ASN A 81 13.52 -11.93 -9.76
N ASP A 82 13.83 -11.55 -11.01
CA ASP A 82 13.65 -10.17 -11.50
C ASP A 82 12.31 -9.93 -12.23
N SER A 83 11.47 -10.97 -12.39
CA SER A 83 10.13 -10.85 -12.97
C SER A 83 9.10 -10.21 -12.05
N ARG A 84 9.48 -9.84 -10.82
CA ARG A 84 8.55 -9.31 -9.79
C ARG A 84 8.18 -7.84 -9.99
N TRP A 85 8.93 -7.10 -10.81
CA TRP A 85 8.79 -5.65 -10.95
C TRP A 85 8.60 -5.26 -12.41
N GLU A 86 7.53 -5.77 -13.03
CA GLU A 86 7.19 -5.37 -14.38
C GLU A 86 6.83 -3.88 -14.44
N PRO A 87 7.36 -3.14 -15.43
CA PRO A 87 7.02 -1.74 -15.61
C PRO A 87 5.52 -1.59 -15.87
N LEU A 88 4.95 -0.52 -15.32
CA LEU A 88 3.52 -0.24 -15.49
C LEU A 88 3.17 -0.11 -16.99
N SER A 89 2.14 -0.84 -17.43
CA SER A 89 1.61 -0.71 -18.78
C SER A 89 1.10 0.71 -19.04
N LEU A 90 1.05 1.13 -20.31
CA LEU A 90 0.51 2.46 -20.66
C LEU A 90 -0.93 2.63 -20.18
N GLN A 91 -1.74 1.58 -20.29
CA GLN A 91 -3.11 1.56 -19.78
C GLN A 91 -3.15 1.78 -18.26
N ALA A 92 -2.30 1.09 -17.50
CA ALA A 92 -2.24 1.23 -16.05
C ALA A 92 -1.79 2.64 -15.61
N LYS A 93 -0.86 3.27 -16.35
CA LYS A 93 -0.43 4.66 -16.09
C LYS A 93 -1.57 5.68 -16.26
N ILE A 94 -2.52 5.41 -17.17
CA ILE A 94 -3.68 6.28 -17.40
C ILE A 94 -4.79 5.97 -16.41
N LEU A 95 -5.07 4.68 -16.18
CA LEU A 95 -6.20 4.24 -15.36
C LEU A 95 -5.98 4.47 -13.86
N LEU A 96 -4.75 4.36 -13.38
CA LEU A 96 -4.43 4.60 -11.97
C LEU A 96 -4.85 6.01 -11.51
N PRO A 97 -4.41 7.12 -12.13
CA PRO A 97 -4.83 8.44 -11.70
C PRO A 97 -6.33 8.68 -11.89
N LEU A 98 -6.93 8.21 -13.00
CA LEU A 98 -8.37 8.34 -13.23
C LEU A 98 -9.20 7.65 -12.15
N SER A 99 -8.76 6.47 -11.71
CA SER A 99 -9.44 5.71 -10.68
C SER A 99 -9.38 6.39 -9.30
N ILE A 100 -8.27 7.05 -8.97
CA ILE A 100 -8.14 7.83 -7.73
C ILE A 100 -9.08 9.03 -7.77
N ILE A 101 -9.11 9.77 -8.89
CA ILE A 101 -10.02 10.91 -9.08
C ILE A 101 -11.47 10.45 -8.92
N PHE A 102 -11.85 9.36 -9.60
CA PHE A 102 -13.20 8.81 -9.53
C PHE A 102 -13.56 8.36 -8.11
N ALA A 103 -12.67 7.65 -7.42
CA ALA A 103 -12.90 7.20 -6.05
C ALA A 103 -13.12 8.36 -5.09
N VAL A 104 -12.33 9.42 -5.20
CA VAL A 104 -12.49 10.62 -4.37
C VAL A 104 -13.79 11.37 -4.68
N TYR A 105 -14.16 11.46 -5.96
CA TYR A 105 -15.43 12.05 -6.37
C TYR A 105 -16.63 11.32 -5.76
N VAL A 106 -16.65 9.99 -5.85
CA VAL A 106 -17.69 9.14 -5.26
C VAL A 106 -17.71 9.25 -3.73
N LEU A 107 -16.55 9.37 -3.09
CA LEU A 107 -16.44 9.46 -1.64
C LEU A 107 -16.98 10.78 -1.08
N LEU A 108 -16.70 11.92 -1.73
CA LEU A 108 -16.92 13.24 -1.15
C LEU A 108 -18.01 14.07 -1.87
N LEU A 109 -17.99 14.13 -3.20
CA LEU A 109 -18.85 15.04 -3.96
C LEU A 109 -20.24 14.45 -4.24
N LEU A 110 -20.30 13.15 -4.52
CA LEU A 110 -21.56 12.46 -4.77
C LEU A 110 -22.58 12.60 -3.61
N PRO A 111 -22.22 12.34 -2.33
CA PRO A 111 -23.16 12.52 -1.21
C PRO A 111 -23.62 13.97 -1.03
N SER A 112 -22.76 14.98 -1.21
CA SER A 112 -23.19 16.39 -1.13
C SER A 112 -24.07 16.79 -2.31
N GLY A 113 -23.80 16.26 -3.51
CA GLY A 113 -24.62 16.51 -4.70
C GLY A 113 -26.05 16.01 -4.54
N PHE A 114 -26.26 14.86 -3.88
CA PHE A 114 -27.60 14.38 -3.54
C PHE A 114 -28.36 15.32 -2.59
N ALA A 115 -27.67 16.02 -1.69
CA ALA A 115 -28.32 16.92 -0.74
C ALA A 115 -28.78 18.23 -1.38
N LEU A 116 -28.01 18.80 -2.31
CA LEU A 116 -28.20 20.17 -2.78
C LEU A 116 -28.46 20.31 -4.30
N GLY A 117 -28.34 19.22 -5.07
CA GLY A 117 -28.50 19.25 -6.53
C GLY A 117 -27.32 19.88 -7.28
N ASP A 118 -26.29 20.38 -6.58
CA ASP A 118 -25.02 20.82 -7.15
C ASP A 118 -23.93 19.75 -6.90
N PRO A 119 -23.66 18.90 -7.90
CA PRO A 119 -22.72 17.80 -7.77
C PRO A 119 -21.24 18.22 -7.80
N LEU A 120 -20.93 19.47 -8.18
CA LEU A 120 -19.54 19.92 -8.36
C LEU A 120 -19.00 20.64 -7.12
N TRP A 121 -19.86 21.34 -6.38
CA TRP A 121 -19.41 22.19 -5.26
C TRP A 121 -20.11 21.90 -3.95
N GLY A 122 -21.20 21.12 -3.94
CA GLY A 122 -21.95 20.83 -2.72
C GLY A 122 -22.34 22.09 -1.94
N GLY A 123 -22.53 23.20 -2.65
CA GLY A 123 -22.90 24.51 -2.09
C GLY A 123 -21.86 25.21 -1.21
N SER A 124 -20.63 24.70 -1.02
CA SER A 124 -19.62 25.33 -0.16
C SER A 124 -18.20 25.29 -0.73
N ALA A 125 -17.40 26.30 -0.43
CA ALA A 125 -15.98 26.35 -0.83
C ALA A 125 -15.19 25.14 -0.31
N VAL A 126 -15.50 24.66 0.89
CA VAL A 126 -14.85 23.49 1.50
C VAL A 126 -15.15 22.21 0.72
N MET A 127 -16.41 21.95 0.36
CA MET A 127 -16.75 20.79 -0.45
C MET A 127 -16.14 20.88 -1.85
N GLY A 128 -15.93 22.08 -2.36
CA GLY A 128 -15.13 22.34 -3.56
C GLY A 128 -13.65 21.95 -3.44
N THR A 129 -12.98 22.25 -2.31
CA THR A 129 -11.52 22.03 -2.20
C THR A 129 -11.14 20.62 -1.72
N LEU A 130 -11.93 20.02 -0.83
CA LEU A 130 -11.62 18.73 -0.20
C LEU A 130 -11.27 17.60 -1.19
N PRO A 131 -11.97 17.42 -2.33
CA PRO A 131 -11.62 16.40 -3.31
C PRO A 131 -10.21 16.58 -3.87
N TYR A 132 -9.79 17.81 -4.14
CA TYR A 132 -8.46 18.08 -4.68
C TYR A 132 -7.36 17.75 -3.67
N GLU A 133 -7.61 17.99 -2.38
CA GLU A 133 -6.70 17.64 -1.29
C GLU A 133 -6.56 16.12 -1.14
N TYR A 134 -7.66 15.36 -1.24
CA TYR A 134 -7.62 13.89 -1.24
C TYR A 134 -6.90 13.34 -2.48
N ILE A 135 -7.19 13.89 -3.65
CA ILE A 135 -6.50 13.52 -4.89
C ILE A 135 -5.00 13.74 -4.73
N ALA A 136 -4.58 14.94 -4.29
CA ALA A 136 -3.16 15.24 -4.06
C ALA A 136 -2.52 14.26 -3.06
N PHE A 137 -3.18 13.99 -1.93
CA PHE A 137 -2.71 13.04 -0.92
C PHE A 137 -2.42 11.65 -1.51
N PHE A 138 -3.37 11.07 -2.24
CA PHE A 138 -3.20 9.74 -2.82
C PHE A 138 -2.21 9.73 -3.99
N MET A 139 -2.18 10.77 -4.83
CA MET A 139 -1.26 10.83 -5.97
C MET A 139 0.20 10.92 -5.55
N VAL A 140 0.51 11.75 -4.55
CA VAL A 140 1.88 11.98 -4.07
C VAL A 140 2.53 10.68 -3.57
N LEU A 141 1.73 9.78 -2.99
CA LEU A 141 2.20 8.46 -2.59
C LEU A 141 2.21 7.46 -3.76
N LEU A 142 1.06 7.30 -4.43
CA LEU A 142 0.82 6.15 -5.31
C LEU A 142 1.50 6.30 -6.68
N LEU A 143 1.52 7.50 -7.27
CA LEU A 143 2.06 7.67 -8.63
C LEU A 143 3.59 7.53 -8.65
N PRO A 144 4.39 8.27 -7.86
CA PRO A 144 5.85 8.11 -7.90
C PRO A 144 6.28 6.67 -7.61
N ARG A 145 5.61 6.03 -6.66
CA ARG A 145 5.83 4.63 -6.29
C ARG A 145 5.51 3.69 -7.46
N ALA A 146 4.33 3.79 -8.07
CA ALA A 146 3.91 2.89 -9.15
C ALA A 146 4.73 3.12 -10.43
N TYR A 147 5.08 4.37 -10.75
CA TYR A 147 5.85 4.70 -11.94
C TYR A 147 7.31 4.26 -11.83
N LYS A 148 7.89 4.35 -10.62
CA LYS A 148 9.29 3.98 -10.38
C LYS A 148 9.49 2.49 -10.15
N TYR A 149 8.53 1.82 -9.49
CA TYR A 149 8.71 0.43 -9.05
C TYR A 149 7.77 -0.57 -9.73
N GLY A 150 6.87 -0.11 -10.59
CA GLY A 150 5.99 -1.00 -11.35
C GLY A 150 4.70 -1.35 -10.61
N ALA A 151 4.08 -2.44 -11.03
CA ALA A 151 2.77 -2.86 -10.55
C ALA A 151 2.78 -3.20 -9.04
N PHE A 152 1.61 -3.04 -8.42
CA PHE A 152 1.37 -3.48 -7.05
C PHE A 152 1.33 -5.02 -7.01
N ALA A 153 1.91 -5.65 -5.98
CA ALA A 153 1.86 -7.10 -5.86
C ALA A 153 0.41 -7.58 -5.76
N THR A 154 0.06 -8.54 -6.62
CA THR A 154 -1.24 -9.21 -6.55
C THR A 154 -1.21 -10.26 -5.44
N PRO A 155 -2.33 -10.46 -4.72
CA PRO A 155 -2.45 -11.57 -3.78
C PRO A 155 -2.14 -12.91 -4.46
N ASP A 156 -1.55 -13.85 -3.70
CA ASP A 156 -1.36 -15.22 -4.18
C ASP A 156 -2.74 -15.81 -4.56
N ALA A 157 -2.87 -16.29 -5.80
CA ALA A 157 -4.12 -16.84 -6.32
C ALA A 157 -4.65 -18.04 -5.50
N ASP A 158 -3.79 -18.68 -4.72
CA ASP A 158 -4.11 -19.84 -3.89
C ASP A 158 -4.66 -19.47 -2.49
N GLU A 159 -4.59 -18.20 -2.09
CA GLU A 159 -5.00 -17.77 -0.76
C GLU A 159 -6.51 -17.48 -0.71
N LYS A 160 -7.27 -18.42 -0.13
CA LYS A 160 -8.72 -18.26 0.03
C LYS A 160 -9.04 -17.22 1.11
N PRO A 161 -10.01 -16.32 0.87
CA PRO A 161 -10.40 -15.31 1.85
C PRO A 161 -11.05 -15.98 3.07
N THR A 162 -10.46 -15.78 4.25
CA THR A 162 -11.06 -16.20 5.52
C THR A 162 -11.93 -15.08 6.09
N LEU A 163 -12.88 -15.44 6.97
CA LEU A 163 -13.75 -14.45 7.63
C LEU A 163 -12.92 -13.46 8.46
N SER A 164 -11.96 -13.95 9.26
CA SER A 164 -11.11 -13.11 10.11
C SER A 164 -10.36 -12.06 9.31
N ASN A 165 -9.87 -12.45 8.13
CA ASN A 165 -9.01 -11.60 7.32
C ASN A 165 -9.80 -10.77 6.30
N THR A 166 -11.12 -10.90 6.29
CA THR A 166 -12.04 -10.10 5.45
C THR A 166 -12.88 -9.14 6.28
N ALA A 167 -13.26 -9.51 7.50
CA ALA A 167 -14.26 -8.79 8.30
C ALA A 167 -13.77 -7.44 8.84
N ALA A 168 -12.71 -7.40 9.65
CA ALA A 168 -12.18 -6.16 10.22
C ALA A 168 -11.85 -5.11 9.15
N PRO A 169 -11.22 -5.52 8.03
CA PRO A 169 -10.84 -4.53 7.05
C PRO A 169 -12.02 -4.07 6.15
N LEU A 170 -13.04 -4.92 5.92
CA LEU A 170 -14.31 -4.52 5.33
C LEU A 170 -15.06 -3.54 6.25
N ALA A 171 -15.09 -3.82 7.55
CA ALA A 171 -15.68 -2.94 8.54
C ALA A 171 -15.00 -1.57 8.55
N PHE A 172 -13.67 -1.52 8.45
CA PHE A 172 -12.92 -0.28 8.28
C PHE A 172 -13.37 0.47 7.01
N ALA A 173 -13.43 -0.21 5.87
CA ALA A 173 -13.83 0.43 4.61
C ALA A 173 -15.27 0.96 4.62
N VAL A 174 -16.22 0.19 5.15
CA VAL A 174 -17.62 0.61 5.30
C VAL A 174 -17.72 1.80 6.25
N THR A 175 -16.98 1.78 7.35
CA THR A 175 -16.95 2.89 8.31
C THR A 175 -16.35 4.14 7.69
N LEU A 176 -15.24 4.00 6.96
CA LEU A 176 -14.58 5.10 6.27
C LEU A 176 -15.52 5.75 5.25
N LEU A 177 -16.12 4.95 4.38
CA LEU A 177 -17.07 5.42 3.37
C LEU A 177 -18.29 6.09 4.04
N GLY A 178 -18.91 5.39 4.98
CA GLY A 178 -20.10 5.86 5.69
C GLY A 178 -19.85 7.15 6.47
N ALA A 179 -18.73 7.26 7.20
CA ALA A 179 -18.41 8.44 7.97
C ALA A 179 -18.21 9.68 7.07
N HIS A 180 -17.51 9.52 5.94
CA HIS A 180 -17.32 10.61 4.98
C HIS A 180 -18.63 10.98 4.27
N TRP A 181 -19.43 9.99 3.86
CA TRP A 181 -20.73 10.24 3.22
C TRP A 181 -21.70 10.96 4.15
N ILE A 182 -21.87 10.45 5.37
CA ILE A 182 -22.72 11.08 6.38
C ILE A 182 -22.20 12.47 6.69
N GLY A 183 -20.88 12.65 6.85
CA GLY A 183 -20.28 13.95 7.13
C GLY A 183 -20.52 14.97 6.01
N ALA A 184 -20.25 14.60 4.76
CA ALA A 184 -20.47 15.46 3.60
C ALA A 184 -21.95 15.81 3.42
N TYR A 185 -22.84 14.82 3.59
CA TYR A 185 -24.28 15.02 3.50
C TYR A 185 -24.82 15.93 4.61
N GLN A 186 -24.43 15.69 5.87
CA GLN A 186 -24.83 16.51 7.01
C GLN A 186 -24.33 17.95 6.88
N HIS A 187 -23.06 18.14 6.50
CA HIS A 187 -22.49 19.46 6.28
C HIS A 187 -23.25 20.23 5.19
N ALA A 188 -23.52 19.57 4.06
CA ALA A 188 -24.29 20.15 2.96
C ALA A 188 -25.71 20.55 3.38
N LEU A 189 -26.40 19.72 4.19
CA LEU A 189 -27.73 20.04 4.71
C LEU A 189 -27.72 21.18 5.73
N MET A 190 -26.72 21.23 6.61
CA MET A 190 -26.67 22.22 7.69
C MET A 190 -26.30 23.63 7.17
N GLY A 191 -25.65 23.73 6.00
CA GLY A 191 -25.25 25.01 5.41
C GLY A 191 -24.32 25.85 6.32
N GLN A 192 -23.68 25.21 7.30
CA GLN A 192 -22.85 25.88 8.29
C GLN A 192 -21.47 26.20 7.74
N ALA A 193 -20.92 27.35 8.14
CA ALA A 193 -19.55 27.71 7.80
C ALA A 193 -18.59 26.74 8.50
N ALA A 194 -17.62 26.21 7.75
CA ALA A 194 -16.63 25.29 8.29
C ALA A 194 -15.83 25.92 9.43
N LEU A 195 -15.50 25.10 10.43
CA LEU A 195 -14.71 25.52 11.58
C LEU A 195 -13.22 25.60 11.18
N PHE A 196 -12.59 26.75 11.39
CA PHE A 196 -11.16 26.99 11.14
C PHE A 196 -10.61 26.34 9.84
N PRO A 197 -11.22 26.60 8.67
CA PRO A 197 -10.93 25.85 7.45
C PRO A 197 -9.45 25.91 7.06
N ASN A 198 -8.78 27.04 7.32
CA ASN A 198 -7.37 27.23 7.04
C ASN A 198 -6.45 26.35 7.91
N ILE A 199 -6.81 26.14 9.19
CA ILE A 199 -6.03 25.29 10.10
C ILE A 199 -6.11 23.84 9.65
N PHE A 200 -7.33 23.35 9.38
CA PHE A 200 -7.51 21.98 8.93
C PHE A 200 -6.97 21.74 7.52
N PHE A 201 -7.02 22.74 6.65
CA PHE A 201 -6.34 22.71 5.35
C PHE A 201 -4.82 22.54 5.53
N ALA A 202 -4.20 23.31 6.44
CA ALA A 202 -2.79 23.15 6.75
C ALA A 202 -2.46 21.75 7.31
N ILE A 203 -3.35 21.17 8.12
CA ILE A 203 -3.20 19.79 8.61
C ILE A 203 -3.25 18.77 7.46
N ARG A 204 -4.14 18.93 6.47
CA ARG A 204 -4.22 18.05 5.29
C ARG A 204 -3.03 18.21 4.36
N LEU A 205 -2.50 19.43 4.22
CA LEU A 205 -1.22 19.66 3.54
C LEU A 205 -0.07 18.95 4.25
N LEU A 206 0.00 19.04 5.58
CA LEU A 206 0.99 18.31 6.38
C LEU A 206 0.84 16.79 6.20
N ALA A 207 -0.38 16.28 6.23
CA ALA A 207 -0.67 14.87 5.97
C ALA A 207 -0.15 14.43 4.59
N THR A 208 -0.38 15.26 3.56
CA THR A 208 0.10 15.02 2.18
C THR A 208 1.63 15.03 2.09
N ALA A 209 2.29 16.00 2.73
CA ALA A 209 3.75 16.04 2.79
C ALA A 209 4.32 14.82 3.54
N LEU A 210 3.70 14.44 4.66
CA LEU A 210 4.12 13.30 5.47
C LEU A 210 3.98 11.98 4.71
N VAL A 211 2.86 11.76 4.01
CA VAL A 211 2.67 10.53 3.23
C VAL A 211 3.63 10.45 2.05
N GLY A 212 3.91 11.59 1.39
CA GLY A 212 4.91 11.66 0.33
C GLY A 212 6.32 11.34 0.81
N ALA A 213 6.76 12.00 1.88
CA ALA A 213 8.07 11.74 2.48
C ALA A 213 8.21 10.28 2.92
N SER A 214 7.17 9.74 3.57
CA SER A 214 7.16 8.34 4.02
C SER A 214 7.19 7.34 2.86
N GLY A 215 6.49 7.64 1.76
CA GLY A 215 6.48 6.82 0.55
C GLY A 215 7.82 6.84 -0.20
N LEU A 216 8.50 7.99 -0.23
CA LEU A 216 9.82 8.13 -0.84
C LEU A 216 10.89 7.33 -0.07
N GLU A 217 10.87 7.39 1.26
CA GLU A 217 11.74 6.58 2.12
C GLU A 217 11.46 5.09 1.95
N LEU A 218 10.17 4.69 1.96
CA LEU A 218 9.79 3.28 1.89
C LEU A 218 10.07 2.66 0.51
N GLY A 219 9.92 3.44 -0.57
CA GLY A 219 10.29 3.03 -1.92
C GLY A 219 9.65 1.71 -2.35
N LYS A 220 10.49 0.71 -2.67
CA LYS A 220 10.04 -0.65 -3.04
C LYS A 220 9.35 -1.40 -1.89
N SER A 221 9.68 -1.04 -0.65
CA SER A 221 9.18 -1.72 0.55
C SER A 221 7.73 -1.37 0.88
N TYR A 222 7.12 -0.38 0.20
CA TYR A 222 5.74 0.06 0.43
C TYR A 222 4.69 -1.03 0.19
N ASP A 223 5.04 -2.02 -0.62
CA ASP A 223 4.09 -2.92 -1.27
C ASP A 223 3.99 -4.31 -0.65
N ARG A 224 4.49 -4.50 0.57
CA ARG A 224 4.97 -5.83 0.94
C ARG A 224 3.91 -6.78 1.49
N VAL A 225 3.51 -7.69 0.59
CA VAL A 225 3.10 -9.10 0.84
C VAL A 225 4.33 -10.03 0.97
N THR A 226 5.54 -9.49 1.11
CA THR A 226 6.77 -10.28 1.27
C THR A 226 7.61 -9.75 2.42
N GLU A 227 8.56 -10.56 2.89
CA GLU A 227 9.55 -10.12 3.88
C GLU A 227 10.27 -8.84 3.40
N PRO A 228 10.46 -7.86 4.29
CA PRO A 228 11.15 -6.63 3.96
C PRO A 228 12.65 -6.84 3.72
N ASP A 229 13.18 -6.30 2.61
CA ASP A 229 14.61 -6.35 2.26
C ASP A 229 15.48 -5.48 3.18
N ALA A 230 14.92 -4.42 3.78
CA ALA A 230 15.65 -3.50 4.64
C ALA A 230 14.74 -2.86 5.68
N LEU A 231 15.30 -2.62 6.87
CA LEU A 231 14.67 -1.86 7.95
C LEU A 231 14.92 -0.37 7.74
N ILE A 232 13.84 0.41 7.67
CA ILE A 232 13.90 1.84 7.38
C ILE A 232 13.62 2.63 8.64
N THR A 233 14.58 3.46 9.04
CA THR A 233 14.56 4.23 10.29
C THR A 233 14.80 5.73 10.07
N THR A 234 14.90 6.17 8.81
CA THR A 234 15.21 7.54 8.39
C THR A 234 13.96 8.34 8.02
N GLY A 235 14.11 9.66 7.94
CA GLY A 235 13.02 10.57 7.58
C GLY A 235 11.86 10.49 8.60
N PRO A 236 10.60 10.46 8.17
CA PRO A 236 9.45 10.35 9.07
C PRO A 236 9.47 9.14 10.01
N TYR A 237 10.16 8.04 9.61
CA TYR A 237 10.30 6.84 10.44
C TYR A 237 11.18 7.06 11.68
N SER A 238 12.00 8.11 11.70
CA SER A 238 12.77 8.49 12.90
C SER A 238 11.91 9.14 14.00
N MET A 239 10.68 9.57 13.67
CA MET A 239 9.77 10.22 14.63
C MET A 239 8.71 9.26 15.16
N VAL A 240 8.13 8.45 14.28
CA VAL A 240 7.12 7.43 14.59
C VAL A 240 7.33 6.23 13.69
N ARG A 241 7.05 5.03 14.17
CA ARG A 241 7.32 3.81 13.38
C ARG A 241 6.40 3.65 12.17
N ASN A 242 5.20 4.24 12.19
CA ASN A 242 4.21 4.14 11.12
C ASN A 242 3.67 5.53 10.68
N PRO A 243 4.51 6.36 10.03
CA PRO A 243 4.16 7.72 9.64
C PRO A 243 3.07 7.77 8.54
N ILE A 244 2.90 6.70 7.76
CA ILE A 244 1.81 6.58 6.77
C ILE A 244 0.44 6.45 7.47
N TYR A 245 0.32 5.65 8.53
CA TYR A 245 -0.92 5.60 9.31
C TYR A 245 -1.24 6.94 9.98
N THR A 246 -0.19 7.67 10.38
CA THR A 246 -0.31 9.02 10.94
C THR A 246 -0.90 9.99 9.92
N SER A 247 -0.41 9.97 8.68
CA SER A 247 -0.92 10.85 7.64
C SER A 247 -2.38 10.56 7.29
N TYR A 248 -2.81 9.30 7.25
CA TYR A 248 -4.22 8.94 7.09
C TYR A 248 -5.11 9.45 8.22
N LEU A 249 -4.67 9.30 9.48
CA LEU A 249 -5.42 9.85 10.63
C LEU A 249 -5.57 11.37 10.55
N LEU A 250 -4.49 12.08 10.19
CA LEU A 250 -4.53 13.53 10.01
C LEU A 250 -5.49 13.92 8.88
N LEU A 251 -5.48 13.20 7.75
CA LEU A 251 -6.39 13.44 6.63
C LEU A 251 -7.85 13.24 7.06
N PHE A 252 -8.20 12.06 7.56
CA PHE A 252 -9.60 11.72 7.89
C PHE A 252 -10.14 12.56 9.06
N GLY A 253 -9.33 12.72 10.10
CA GLY A 253 -9.71 13.47 11.30
C GLY A 253 -9.96 14.95 10.99
N SER A 254 -9.02 15.60 10.29
CA SER A 254 -9.16 17.01 9.93
C SER A 254 -10.32 17.26 8.97
N THR A 255 -10.61 16.33 8.05
CA THR A 255 -11.79 16.42 7.16
C THR A 255 -13.08 16.47 7.96
N LEU A 256 -13.34 15.48 8.82
CA LEU A 256 -14.59 15.44 9.58
C LEU A 256 -14.69 16.57 10.63
N LEU A 257 -13.56 17.06 11.14
CA LEU A 257 -13.51 18.27 11.97
C LEU A 257 -13.87 19.54 11.19
N THR A 258 -13.41 19.66 9.93
CA THR A 258 -13.76 20.78 9.05
C THR A 258 -15.26 20.79 8.74
N LEU A 259 -15.83 19.60 8.51
CA LEU A 259 -17.26 19.41 8.28
C LEU A 259 -18.09 19.54 9.58
N GLN A 260 -17.43 19.60 10.74
CA GLN A 260 -18.02 19.68 12.08
C GLN A 260 -18.91 18.47 12.42
N CYS A 261 -18.54 17.28 11.94
CA CYS A 261 -19.30 16.05 12.10
C CYS A 261 -18.67 15.15 13.17
N TYR A 262 -18.92 15.46 14.45
CA TYR A 262 -18.26 14.79 15.58
C TYR A 262 -18.67 13.33 15.77
N ALA A 263 -19.92 12.97 15.50
CA ALA A 263 -20.38 11.58 15.65
C ALA A 263 -19.74 10.64 14.60
N PRO A 264 -19.78 10.95 13.28
CA PRO A 264 -19.02 10.20 12.28
C PRO A 264 -17.52 10.16 12.58
N LEU A 265 -16.94 11.26 13.08
CA LEU A 265 -15.53 11.32 13.48
C LEU A 265 -15.21 10.33 14.59
N ALA A 266 -16.00 10.32 15.67
CA ALA A 266 -15.76 9.43 16.81
C ALA A 266 -15.81 7.95 16.39
N VAL A 267 -16.81 7.57 15.60
CA VAL A 267 -16.95 6.19 15.08
C VAL A 267 -15.75 5.85 14.19
N LEU A 268 -15.36 6.74 13.29
CA LEU A 268 -14.22 6.52 12.40
C LEU A 268 -12.91 6.36 13.18
N LEU A 269 -12.65 7.21 14.18
CA LEU A 269 -11.43 7.13 14.99
C LEU A 269 -11.34 5.82 15.77
N VAL A 270 -12.44 5.35 16.37
CA VAL A 270 -12.47 4.07 17.11
C VAL A 270 -12.19 2.90 16.19
N VAL A 271 -12.87 2.83 15.03
CA VAL A 271 -12.68 1.73 14.07
C VAL A 271 -11.27 1.78 13.46
N THR A 272 -10.77 2.98 13.15
CA THR A 272 -9.41 3.17 12.63
C THR A 272 -8.36 2.76 13.66
N ALA A 273 -8.50 3.17 14.92
CA ALA A 273 -7.58 2.79 15.99
C ALA A 273 -7.54 1.27 16.19
N TYR A 274 -8.70 0.61 16.22
CA TYR A 274 -8.78 -0.84 16.30
C TYR A 274 -8.11 -1.51 15.09
N TYR A 275 -8.46 -1.09 13.88
CA TYR A 275 -7.93 -1.67 12.65
C TYR A 275 -6.41 -1.48 12.51
N TYR A 276 -5.91 -0.25 12.75
CA TYR A 276 -4.47 0.04 12.69
C TYR A 276 -3.70 -0.67 13.79
N SER A 277 -4.27 -0.83 15.00
CA SER A 277 -3.58 -1.58 16.07
C SER A 277 -3.31 -3.03 15.69
N GLN A 278 -4.28 -3.70 15.05
CA GLN A 278 -4.11 -5.06 14.54
C GLN A 278 -3.06 -5.10 13.42
N ARG A 279 -3.16 -4.18 12.45
CA ARG A 279 -2.24 -4.10 11.31
C ARG A 279 -0.80 -3.84 11.71
N ILE A 280 -0.58 -2.86 12.58
CA ILE A 280 0.75 -2.55 13.11
C ILE A 280 1.30 -3.75 13.87
N GLY A 281 0.47 -4.47 14.63
CA GLY A 281 0.90 -5.69 15.32
C GLY A 281 1.40 -6.78 14.36
N GLU A 282 0.72 -6.99 13.23
CA GLU A 282 1.13 -7.93 12.19
C GLU A 282 2.44 -7.48 11.50
N GLU A 283 2.54 -6.20 11.16
CA GLU A 283 3.73 -5.61 10.53
C GLU A 283 4.95 -5.67 11.45
N GLU A 284 4.81 -5.26 12.72
CA GLU A 284 5.89 -5.30 13.70
C GLU A 284 6.31 -6.75 13.99
N LYS A 285 5.39 -7.72 13.91
CA LYS A 285 5.74 -9.15 14.03
C LYS A 285 6.62 -9.61 12.87
N ILE A 286 6.27 -9.25 11.64
CA ILE A 286 7.10 -9.56 10.46
C ILE A 286 8.47 -8.88 10.59
N LEU A 287 8.51 -7.59 10.96
CA LEU A 287 9.76 -6.87 11.16
C LEU A 287 10.64 -7.50 12.25
N GLN A 288 10.03 -7.97 13.35
CA GLN A 288 10.74 -8.68 14.41
C GLN A 288 11.28 -10.03 13.93
N GLU A 289 10.50 -10.80 13.16
CA GLU A 289 10.90 -12.08 12.59
C GLU A 289 12.04 -11.91 11.55
N THR A 290 12.01 -10.83 10.76
CA THR A 290 13.01 -10.56 9.71
C THR A 290 14.30 -9.91 10.24
N PHE A 291 14.21 -8.92 11.13
CA PHE A 291 15.36 -8.10 11.56
C PHE A 291 15.80 -8.30 13.01
N GLY A 292 15.01 -9.01 13.84
CA GLY A 292 15.38 -9.36 15.20
C GLY A 292 15.86 -8.16 16.05
N LYS A 293 17.13 -8.19 16.47
CA LYS A 293 17.74 -7.19 17.35
C LYS A 293 17.76 -5.78 16.78
N ASP A 294 17.91 -5.62 15.47
CA ASP A 294 17.94 -4.31 14.84
C ASP A 294 16.58 -3.61 14.98
N PHE A 295 15.49 -4.39 14.88
CA PHE A 295 14.14 -3.89 15.10
C PHE A 295 13.87 -3.60 16.59
N GLU A 296 14.44 -4.37 17.51
CA GLU A 296 14.39 -4.07 18.96
C GLU A 296 15.05 -2.74 19.27
N GLN A 297 16.26 -2.52 18.79
CA GLN A 297 16.98 -1.26 18.98
C GLN A 297 16.22 -0.08 18.36
N TYR A 298 15.58 -0.28 17.20
CA TYR A 298 14.73 0.74 16.58
C TYR A 298 13.51 1.09 17.45
N LYS A 299 12.83 0.10 18.04
CA LYS A 299 11.70 0.34 18.97
C LYS A 299 12.12 1.14 20.21
N GLU A 300 13.33 0.91 20.71
CA GLU A 300 13.88 1.68 21.84
C GLU A 300 14.13 3.14 21.47
N GLN A 301 14.64 3.41 20.27
CA GLN A 301 14.91 4.76 19.79
C GLN A 301 13.63 5.53 19.42
N VAL A 302 12.67 4.84 18.80
CA VAL A 302 11.42 5.42 18.33
C VAL A 302 10.26 4.68 19.01
N PRO A 303 9.86 5.08 20.24
CA PRO A 303 8.87 4.35 21.03
C PRO A 303 7.44 4.47 20.48
N TRP A 304 7.16 5.52 19.71
CA TRP A 304 5.83 5.85 19.19
C TRP A 304 5.49 5.07 17.91
N ARG A 305 4.29 4.48 17.86
CA ARG A 305 3.78 3.75 16.70
C ARG A 305 3.20 4.68 15.64
N VAL A 306 2.36 5.64 16.03
CA VAL A 306 1.58 6.48 15.12
C VAL A 306 1.56 7.93 15.59
N LEU A 307 1.19 8.20 16.85
CA LEU A 307 1.06 9.56 17.35
C LEU A 307 2.10 9.80 18.44
N PRO A 308 3.04 10.75 18.24
CA PRO A 308 4.01 11.09 19.28
C PRO A 308 3.30 11.42 20.58
N PHE A 309 3.84 10.93 21.70
CA PHE A 309 3.32 11.14 23.06
C PHE A 309 1.96 10.49 23.37
N LEU A 310 1.35 9.77 22.42
CA LEU A 310 0.07 9.10 22.63
C LEU A 310 0.15 7.59 22.36
N TYR A 311 0.64 7.19 21.19
CA TYR A 311 0.67 5.79 20.76
C TYR A 311 1.79 5.53 19.76
#